data_AF-W7CS50-F1
#
_entry.id   AF-W7CS50-F1
#
_cell.length_a   1.000
_cell.length_b   1.000
_cell.length_c   1.000
_cell.angle_alpha   90.00
_cell.angle_beta   90.00
_cell.angle_gamma   90.00
#
_symmetry.space_group_name_H-M   'P 1'
#
loop_
_entity.id
_entity.type
_entity.pdbx_description
1 polymer ?
#
loop_
_entity_poly.entity_id
_entity_poly.type
_entity_poly.pdbx_seq_one_letter_code
_entity_poly.pdbx_strand_id
1 'polypeptide(L)'
;MSIIFVLSYFPQNIYAEESNVVLNEKETQSITDVSAEQYLSNIQGIKAPTGKELLNIMHSDETYFLYIGYESCPYCREFSRTLSSFKTQNSFPIYYVDLEINYSTDLSSEEFTEFKLFFDKKIGALYTPTFVRIEHKTPVSGFIGGSTTIQQLQSINS
;
A
#
# COMPACT_ATOMS: atom_id res chain seq x y z
N MET A 1 -20.15 -75.68 19.89
CA MET A 1 -20.40 -75.47 18.45
C MET A 1 -21.07 -74.10 18.31
N SER A 2 -20.47 -73.26 17.48
CA SER A 2 -20.93 -71.94 17.00
C SER A 2 -20.89 -70.73 17.94
N ILE A 3 -19.84 -69.93 17.71
CA ILE A 3 -19.66 -68.53 18.04
C ILE A 3 -20.52 -67.70 17.07
N ILE A 4 -21.27 -66.70 17.54
CA ILE A 4 -21.76 -65.61 16.69
C ILE A 4 -21.44 -64.29 17.39
N PHE A 5 -20.56 -63.53 16.75
CA PHE A 5 -20.21 -62.14 17.05
C PHE A 5 -21.41 -61.23 16.75
N VAL A 6 -21.83 -60.43 17.73
CA VAL A 6 -22.75 -59.30 17.48
C VAL A 6 -21.89 -58.05 17.39
N LEU A 7 -21.60 -57.62 16.16
CA LEU A 7 -20.92 -56.35 15.90
C LEU A 7 -21.84 -55.18 16.26
N SER A 8 -21.26 -54.25 17.03
CA SER A 8 -21.80 -52.97 17.43
C SER A 8 -22.17 -52.08 16.24
N TYR A 9 -23.35 -51.48 16.30
CA TYR A 9 -23.83 -50.42 15.41
C TYR A 9 -22.92 -49.18 15.52
N PHE A 10 -22.31 -48.78 14.41
CA PHE A 10 -21.79 -47.43 14.19
C PHE A 10 -22.80 -46.65 13.34
N PRO A 11 -23.15 -45.39 13.69
CA PRO A 11 -23.91 -44.54 12.78
C PRO A 11 -23.00 -44.12 11.61
N GLN A 12 -23.55 -44.21 10.40
CA GLN A 12 -22.91 -43.73 9.18
C GLN A 12 -22.87 -42.20 9.21
N ASN A 13 -21.67 -41.63 9.15
CA ASN A 13 -21.47 -40.22 8.86
C ASN A 13 -22.03 -39.94 7.45
N ILE A 14 -22.99 -39.03 7.37
CA ILE A 14 -23.49 -38.44 6.15
C ILE A 14 -22.38 -37.58 5.57
N TYR A 15 -21.77 -38.02 4.47
CA TYR A 15 -20.95 -37.17 3.63
C TYR A 15 -21.90 -36.32 2.78
N ALA A 16 -21.94 -35.02 3.06
CA ALA A 16 -22.63 -34.05 2.22
C ALA A 16 -21.78 -33.77 0.98
N GLU A 17 -22.41 -34.05 -0.17
CA GLU A 17 -22.24 -33.53 -1.53
C GLU A 17 -21.04 -32.61 -1.80
N GLU A 18 -20.18 -33.09 -2.71
CA GLU A 18 -19.06 -32.39 -3.32
C GLU A 18 -19.59 -31.22 -4.18
N SER A 19 -19.76 -30.05 -3.58
CA SER A 19 -19.92 -28.82 -4.34
C SER A 19 -18.58 -28.52 -5.01
N ASN A 20 -18.44 -28.94 -6.28
CA ASN A 20 -17.45 -28.41 -7.20
C ASN A 20 -17.68 -26.90 -7.36
N VAL A 21 -17.16 -26.11 -6.42
CA VAL A 21 -16.94 -24.69 -6.62
C VAL A 21 -15.75 -24.61 -7.57
N VAL A 22 -16.06 -24.69 -8.86
CA VAL A 22 -15.21 -24.08 -9.89
C VAL A 22 -15.07 -22.63 -9.46
N LEU A 23 -13.91 -22.28 -8.91
CA LEU A 23 -13.50 -20.89 -8.76
C LEU A 23 -13.44 -20.35 -10.19
N ASN A 24 -14.55 -19.77 -10.61
CA ASN A 24 -14.64 -19.05 -11.86
C ASN A 24 -13.68 -17.86 -11.71
N GLU A 25 -12.49 -17.96 -12.30
CA GLU A 25 -11.47 -16.90 -12.46
C GLU A 25 -11.99 -15.71 -13.30
N LYS A 26 -13.29 -15.47 -13.29
CA LYS A 26 -14.00 -14.60 -14.22
C LYS A 26 -14.98 -13.68 -13.51
N GLU A 27 -14.56 -13.15 -12.36
CA GLU A 27 -15.11 -11.90 -11.82
C GLU A 27 -14.15 -11.24 -10.82
N THR A 28 -12.85 -11.12 -11.17
CA THR A 28 -12.07 -10.00 -10.63
C THR A 28 -12.62 -8.75 -11.30
N GLN A 29 -13.65 -8.13 -10.74
CA GLN A 29 -13.95 -6.74 -11.07
C GLN A 29 -12.64 -5.98 -10.90
N SER A 30 -12.09 -5.47 -12.01
CA SER A 30 -10.86 -4.72 -11.99
C SER A 30 -11.05 -3.58 -11.01
N ILE A 31 -10.36 -3.62 -9.86
CA ILE A 31 -10.53 -2.60 -8.81
C ILE A 31 -10.20 -1.18 -9.30
N THR A 32 -9.58 -1.09 -10.47
CA THR A 32 -9.28 0.13 -11.20
C THR A 32 -9.15 -0.18 -12.69
N ASP A 33 -9.54 0.75 -13.55
CA ASP A 33 -9.21 0.81 -14.97
C ASP A 33 -8.00 1.71 -15.26
N VAL A 34 -7.34 2.27 -14.22
CA VAL A 34 -6.06 2.97 -14.39
C VAL A 34 -4.98 1.96 -14.80
N SER A 35 -4.45 2.13 -16.01
CA SER A 35 -3.29 1.36 -16.48
C SER A 35 -2.00 1.80 -15.80
N ALA A 36 -0.94 1.01 -15.95
CA ALA A 36 0.40 1.37 -15.52
C ALA A 36 0.88 2.70 -16.13
N GLU A 37 0.66 2.90 -17.42
CA GLU A 37 1.06 4.12 -18.14
C GLU A 37 0.29 5.34 -17.63
N GLN A 38 -1.03 5.18 -17.39
CA GLN A 38 -1.85 6.25 -16.83
C GLN A 38 -1.43 6.57 -15.38
N TYR A 39 -1.04 5.56 -14.60
CA TYR A 39 -0.47 5.75 -13.27
C TYR A 39 0.80 6.61 -13.32
N LEU A 40 1.75 6.27 -14.19
CA LEU A 40 2.99 7.04 -14.35
C LEU A 40 2.71 8.49 -14.81
N SER A 41 1.75 8.68 -15.71
CA SER A 41 1.29 10.01 -16.12
C SER A 41 0.66 10.79 -14.96
N ASN A 42 -0.18 10.13 -14.16
CA ASN A 42 -0.84 10.74 -13.01
C ASN A 42 0.16 11.23 -11.96
N ILE A 43 1.23 10.48 -11.70
CA ILE A 43 2.26 10.86 -10.72
C ILE A 43 3.38 11.72 -11.33
N GLN A 44 3.35 11.98 -12.64
CA GLN A 44 4.36 12.79 -13.31
C GLN A 44 4.53 14.16 -12.63
N GLY A 45 5.78 14.58 -12.43
CA GLY A 45 6.13 15.84 -11.77
C GLY A 45 6.26 15.72 -10.25
N ILE A 46 5.86 14.61 -9.64
CA ILE A 46 6.20 14.27 -8.26
C ILE A 46 7.64 13.76 -8.25
N LYS A 47 8.49 14.32 -7.37
CA LYS A 47 9.89 13.88 -7.27
C LYS A 47 9.94 12.49 -6.61
N ALA A 48 10.68 11.56 -7.22
CA ALA A 48 11.04 10.27 -6.64
C ALA A 48 12.52 10.34 -6.19
N PRO A 49 12.82 10.62 -4.91
CA PRO A 49 14.19 10.81 -4.44
C PRO A 49 14.98 9.51 -4.38
N THR A 50 16.32 9.58 -4.40
CA THR A 50 17.17 8.44 -4.04
C THR A 50 17.08 8.11 -2.54
N GLY A 51 17.70 7.01 -2.09
CA GLY A 51 17.74 6.66 -0.67
C GLY A 51 18.38 7.77 0.16
N LYS A 52 19.51 8.31 -0.29
CA LYS A 52 20.18 9.44 0.38
C LYS A 52 19.34 10.71 0.38
N GLU A 53 18.73 11.06 -0.75
CA GLU A 53 17.87 12.26 -0.81
C GLU A 53 16.66 12.13 0.11
N LEU A 54 16.03 10.95 0.15
CA LEU A 54 14.88 10.68 1.00
C LEU A 54 15.26 10.72 2.48
N LEU A 55 16.43 10.20 2.86
CA LEU A 55 16.96 10.32 4.22
C LEU A 55 17.19 11.78 4.62
N ASN A 56 17.78 12.58 3.74
CA ASN A 56 17.96 14.02 3.99
C ASN A 56 16.61 14.75 4.16
N ILE A 57 15.59 14.39 3.37
CA ILE A 57 14.22 14.90 3.52
C ILE A 57 13.62 14.46 4.87
N MET A 58 13.85 13.22 5.30
CA MET A 58 13.42 12.72 6.61
C MET A 58 14.05 13.46 7.78
N HIS A 59 15.28 13.97 7.61
CA HIS A 59 15.98 14.80 8.58
C HIS A 59 15.63 16.30 8.51
N SER A 60 14.85 16.70 7.50
CA SER A 60 14.38 18.07 7.33
C SER A 60 13.33 18.44 8.39
N ASP A 61 13.32 19.71 8.79
CA ASP A 61 12.22 20.31 9.57
C ASP A 61 11.09 20.86 8.67
N GLU A 62 11.23 20.75 7.34
CA GLU A 62 10.19 21.14 6.40
C GLU A 62 8.93 20.27 6.52
N THR A 63 7.80 20.85 6.11
CA THR A 63 6.54 20.12 5.95
C THR A 63 6.45 19.57 4.53
N TYR A 64 6.13 18.30 4.40
CA TYR A 64 6.02 17.62 3.10
C TYR A 64 5.04 16.45 3.17
N PHE A 65 4.66 15.96 1.99
CA PHE A 65 3.91 14.72 1.85
C PHE A 65 4.80 13.59 1.35
N LEU A 66 4.58 12.39 1.86
CA LEU A 66 5.07 11.16 1.27
C LEU A 66 3.90 10.42 0.63
N TYR A 67 4.07 10.06 -0.65
CA TYR A 67 3.23 9.08 -1.33
C TYR A 67 4.00 7.77 -1.43
N ILE A 68 3.52 6.73 -0.76
CA ILE A 68 4.13 5.40 -0.71
C ILE A 68 3.27 4.44 -1.54
N GLY A 69 3.85 3.88 -2.60
CA GLY A 69 3.15 3.03 -3.56
C GLY A 69 4.10 2.36 -4.53
N TYR A 70 3.56 1.74 -5.58
CA TYR A 70 4.31 1.14 -6.70
C TYR A 70 3.39 0.92 -7.90
N GLU A 71 3.94 0.76 -9.10
CA GLU A 71 3.18 0.73 -10.37
C GLU A 71 2.23 -0.48 -10.47
N SER A 72 2.71 -1.65 -10.08
CA SER A 72 1.96 -2.91 -10.20
C SER A 72 0.79 -3.00 -9.21
N CYS A 73 0.75 -2.16 -8.17
CA CYS A 73 -0.30 -2.07 -7.15
C CYS A 73 -1.61 -1.46 -7.71
N PRO A 74 -2.69 -2.23 -7.86
CA PRO A 74 -3.92 -1.73 -8.47
C PRO A 74 -4.64 -0.67 -7.61
N TYR A 75 -4.50 -0.70 -6.28
CA TYR A 75 -5.05 0.34 -5.40
C TYR A 75 -4.26 1.66 -5.51
N CYS A 76 -2.96 1.57 -5.77
CA CYS A 76 -2.08 2.71 -5.97
C CYS A 76 -2.41 3.39 -7.30
N ARG A 77 -2.69 2.58 -8.33
CA ARG A 77 -3.22 3.06 -9.60
C ARG A 77 -4.56 3.76 -9.44
N GLU A 78 -5.50 3.22 -8.67
CA GLU A 78 -6.76 3.90 -8.35
C GLU A 78 -6.54 5.27 -7.69
N PHE A 79 -5.76 5.29 -6.61
CA PHE A 79 -5.46 6.51 -5.84
C PHE A 79 -4.79 7.59 -6.70
N SER A 80 -4.00 7.20 -7.70
CA SER A 80 -3.27 8.14 -8.55
C SER A 80 -4.20 9.12 -9.28
N ARG A 81 -5.48 8.79 -9.52
CA ARG A 81 -6.46 9.73 -10.07
C ARG A 81 -6.65 10.94 -9.17
N THR A 82 -6.91 10.67 -7.89
CA THR A 82 -7.06 11.71 -6.86
C THR A 82 -5.76 12.48 -6.70
N LEU A 83 -4.62 11.76 -6.63
CA LEU A 83 -3.30 12.38 -6.48
C LEU A 83 -2.94 13.32 -7.64
N SER A 84 -3.30 12.95 -8.88
CA SER A 84 -3.08 13.78 -10.08
C SER A 84 -3.79 15.14 -10.00
N SER A 85 -4.96 15.18 -9.36
CA SER A 85 -5.67 16.44 -9.09
C SER A 85 -5.02 17.19 -7.92
N PHE A 86 -4.72 16.49 -6.82
CA PHE A 86 -4.19 17.09 -5.60
C PHE A 86 -2.81 17.73 -5.78
N LYS A 87 -1.91 17.12 -6.58
CA LYS A 87 -0.54 17.62 -6.83
C LYS A 87 -0.47 19.01 -7.49
N THR A 88 -1.60 19.55 -7.92
CA THR A 88 -1.71 20.91 -8.50
C THR A 88 -2.27 21.93 -7.50
N GLN A 89 -2.73 21.48 -6.34
CA GLN A 89 -3.43 22.27 -5.32
C GLN A 89 -2.74 22.23 -3.94
N ASN A 90 -1.74 21.37 -3.79
CA ASN A 90 -1.00 21.16 -2.55
C ASN A 90 -0.10 22.36 -2.22
N SER A 91 0.02 22.65 -0.92
CA SER A 91 0.87 23.71 -0.39
C SER A 91 2.30 23.25 -0.11
N PHE A 92 2.50 21.93 0.01
CA PHE A 92 3.77 21.32 0.40
C PHE A 92 4.27 20.34 -0.65
N PRO A 93 5.59 20.16 -0.83
CA PRO A 93 6.13 19.21 -1.79
C PRO A 93 5.64 17.78 -1.50
N ILE A 94 5.43 17.01 -2.57
CA ILE A 94 5.10 15.59 -2.51
C ILE A 94 6.34 14.82 -2.98
N TYR A 95 6.77 13.83 -2.20
CA TYR A 95 7.82 12.89 -2.58
C TYR A 95 7.24 11.48 -2.74
N TYR A 96 7.61 10.82 -3.83
CA TYR A 96 7.19 9.46 -4.13
C TYR A 96 8.21 8.45 -3.60
N VAL A 97 7.71 7.47 -2.84
CA VAL A 97 8.46 6.33 -2.33
C VAL A 97 7.95 5.08 -3.03
N ASP A 98 8.75 4.57 -3.95
CA ASP A 98 8.44 3.38 -4.74
C ASP A 98 8.94 2.12 -4.02
N LEU A 99 8.03 1.27 -3.56
CA LEU A 99 8.40 0.07 -2.80
C LEU A 99 9.07 -1.01 -3.66
N GLU A 100 9.10 -0.88 -4.99
CA GLU A 100 9.85 -1.78 -5.86
C GLU A 100 11.32 -1.35 -6.02
N ILE A 101 11.71 -0.16 -5.53
CA ILE A 101 13.08 0.35 -5.58
C ILE A 101 13.92 -0.13 -4.38
N ASN A 102 15.17 -0.52 -4.66
CA ASN A 102 16.15 -0.77 -3.62
C ASN A 102 16.84 0.53 -3.15
N TYR A 103 16.31 1.11 -2.08
CA TYR A 103 16.86 2.33 -1.45
C TYR A 103 18.17 2.15 -0.68
N SER A 104 18.69 0.92 -0.52
CA SER A 104 19.94 0.71 0.22
C SER A 104 21.20 0.99 -0.59
N THR A 105 21.07 1.32 -1.87
CA THR A 105 22.20 1.38 -2.82
C THR A 105 23.16 2.55 -2.57
N ASP A 106 22.66 3.67 -2.04
CA ASP A 106 23.43 4.88 -1.72
C ASP A 106 23.43 5.20 -0.20
N LEU A 107 23.04 4.24 0.63
CA LEU A 107 23.01 4.36 2.08
C LEU A 107 24.06 3.45 2.73
N SER A 108 24.67 3.94 3.81
CA SER A 108 25.40 3.09 4.75
C SER A 108 24.44 2.19 5.53
N SER A 109 24.97 1.15 6.19
CA SER A 109 24.15 0.23 6.99
C SER A 109 23.41 0.93 8.13
N GLU A 110 24.00 1.96 8.75
CA GLU A 110 23.37 2.74 9.81
C GLU A 110 22.22 3.59 9.27
N GLU A 111 22.48 4.32 8.19
CA GLU A 111 21.47 5.13 7.50
C GLU A 111 20.30 4.30 6.98
N PHE A 112 20.56 3.11 6.44
CA PHE A 112 19.49 2.21 6.00
C PHE A 112 18.69 1.63 7.18
N THR A 113 19.34 1.45 8.34
CA THR A 113 18.63 1.05 9.57
C THR A 113 17.69 2.16 10.02
N GLU A 114 18.15 3.41 10.02
CA GLU A 114 17.32 4.57 10.34
C GLU A 114 16.15 4.71 9.35
N PHE A 115 16.43 4.59 8.05
CA PHE A 115 15.44 4.61 6.99
C PHE A 115 14.31 3.62 7.28
N LYS A 116 14.65 2.36 7.56
CA LYS A 116 13.66 1.33 7.90
C LYS A 116 12.87 1.67 9.16
N LEU A 117 13.54 2.12 10.22
CA LEU A 117 12.86 2.49 11.47
C LEU A 117 11.81 3.58 11.26
N PHE A 118 12.07 4.56 10.39
CA PHE A 118 11.09 5.58 10.05
C PHE A 118 9.83 4.98 9.41
N PHE A 119 9.96 4.16 8.37
CA PHE A 119 8.80 3.57 7.69
C PHE A 119 8.08 2.53 8.57
N ASP A 120 8.82 1.68 9.29
CA ASP A 120 8.26 0.60 10.10
C ASP A 120 7.62 1.09 11.40
N LYS A 121 8.22 2.10 12.05
CA LYS A 121 7.81 2.54 13.40
C LYS A 121 7.08 3.87 13.42
N LYS A 122 7.46 4.84 12.57
CA LYS A 122 6.82 6.16 12.58
C LYS A 122 5.62 6.21 11.66
N ILE A 123 5.77 5.74 10.41
CA ILE A 123 4.66 5.75 9.45
C ILE A 123 3.72 4.57 9.70
N GLY A 124 4.26 3.39 10.03
CA GLY A 124 3.46 2.18 10.19
C GLY A 124 2.84 1.73 8.86
N ALA A 125 3.53 1.97 7.73
CA ALA A 125 3.05 1.66 6.39
C ALA A 125 3.00 0.14 6.15
N LEU A 126 1.94 -0.50 6.66
CA LEU A 126 1.67 -1.92 6.40
C LEU A 126 1.04 -2.14 5.02
N TYR A 127 0.49 -1.09 4.40
CA TYR A 127 -0.33 -1.19 3.19
C TYR A 127 -0.07 -0.04 2.23
N THR A 128 -0.32 -0.30 0.95
CA THR A 128 -0.25 0.69 -0.13
C THR A 128 -1.61 0.87 -0.81
N PRO A 129 -1.90 2.05 -1.36
CA PRO A 129 -1.13 3.29 -1.24
C PRO A 129 -1.25 3.88 0.17
N THR A 130 -0.19 4.55 0.63
CA THR A 130 -0.20 5.40 1.83
C THR A 130 0.17 6.82 1.44
N PHE A 131 -0.62 7.80 1.86
CA PHE A 131 -0.32 9.22 1.66
C PHE A 131 -0.30 9.92 3.01
N VAL A 132 0.84 10.47 3.40
CA VAL A 132 1.08 10.95 4.77
C VAL A 132 1.74 12.32 4.76
N ARG A 133 1.27 13.23 5.61
CA ARG A 133 1.91 14.50 5.90
C ARG A 133 2.93 14.34 7.02
N ILE A 134 4.13 14.82 6.77
CA ILE A 134 5.20 14.92 7.75
C ILE A 134 5.37 16.39 8.14
N GLU A 135 5.42 16.65 9.44
CA GLU A 135 5.77 17.95 10.03
C GLU A 135 6.85 17.73 11.07
N HIS A 136 7.92 18.53 11.02
CA HIS A 136 9.02 18.45 11.98
C HIS A 136 9.45 16.99 12.26
N LYS A 137 9.72 16.24 11.18
CA LYS A 137 10.19 14.83 11.20
C LYS A 137 9.18 13.80 11.75
N THR A 138 7.92 14.19 11.90
CA THR A 138 6.86 13.37 12.50
C THR A 138 5.66 13.24 11.56
N PRO A 139 5.15 12.02 11.31
CA PRO A 139 3.86 11.83 10.67
C PRO A 139 2.74 12.41 11.53
N VAL A 140 1.95 13.34 10.97
CA VAL A 140 0.87 14.01 11.73
C VAL A 140 -0.53 13.69 11.22
N SER A 141 -0.66 13.31 9.95
CA SER A 141 -1.94 12.92 9.34
C SER A 141 -1.70 12.14 8.05
N GLY A 142 -2.67 11.33 7.62
CA GLY A 142 -2.56 10.57 6.39
C GLY A 142 -3.73 9.66 6.13
N PHE A 143 -3.75 9.08 4.93
CA PHE A 143 -4.76 8.14 4.47
C PHE A 143 -4.10 6.91 3.86
N ILE A 144 -4.78 5.78 3.98
CA ILE A 144 -4.37 4.50 3.43
C ILE A 144 -5.50 4.01 2.51
N GLY A 145 -5.14 3.56 1.30
CA GLY A 145 -6.06 2.89 0.38
C GLY A 145 -6.45 3.69 -0.87
N GLY A 146 -6.90 2.95 -1.87
CA GLY A 146 -7.18 3.45 -3.23
C GLY A 146 -8.33 4.46 -3.32
N SER A 147 -9.33 4.36 -2.44
CA SER A 147 -10.56 5.14 -2.48
C SER A 147 -10.48 6.51 -1.78
N THR A 148 -9.27 6.97 -1.44
CA THR A 148 -9.07 8.29 -0.81
C THR A 148 -9.53 9.40 -1.76
N THR A 149 -10.43 10.24 -1.27
CA THR A 149 -11.06 11.35 -2.02
C THR A 149 -10.20 12.61 -2.02
N ILE A 150 -10.48 13.53 -2.94
CA ILE A 150 -9.78 14.83 -3.00
C ILE A 150 -10.04 15.67 -1.74
N GLN A 151 -11.26 15.60 -1.18
CA GLN A 151 -11.62 16.31 0.05
C GLN A 151 -10.82 15.81 1.25
N GLN A 152 -10.57 14.51 1.33
CA GLN A 152 -9.69 13.94 2.36
C GLN A 152 -8.27 14.48 2.22
N LEU A 153 -7.68 14.45 1.01
CA LEU A 153 -6.33 15.00 0.81
C LEU A 153 -6.26 16.49 1.10
N GLN A 154 -7.29 17.26 0.74
CA GLN A 154 -7.38 18.68 1.07
C GLN A 154 -7.48 18.95 2.58
N SER A 155 -8.12 18.07 3.37
CA SER A 155 -8.23 18.23 4.82
C SER A 155 -6.90 18.16 5.56
N ILE A 156 -5.86 17.61 4.93
CA ILE A 156 -4.50 17.54 5.46
C ILE A 156 -3.54 18.52 4.74
N ASN A 157 -4.06 19.47 3.96
CA ASN A 157 -3.27 20.47 3.22
C ASN A 157 -3.29 21.85 3.92
N SER A 158 -2.93 21.89 5.20
CA SER A 158 -2.89 23.11 6.03
C SER A 158 -1.69 23.16 6.93
#